data_AF-A0A935BRB9-F1
#
_entry.id   AF-A0A935BRB9-F1
#
_cell.length_a   1.000
_cell.length_b   1.000
_cell.length_c   1.000
_cell.angle_alpha   90.00
_cell.angle_beta   90.00
_cell.angle_gamma   90.00
#
_symmetry.space_group_name_H-M   'P 1'
#
loop_
_entity.id
_entity.type
_entity.pdbx_description
1 polymer ?
#
loop_
_entity_poly.entity_id
_entity_poly.type
_entity_poly.pdbx_seq_one_letter_code
_entity_poly.pdbx_strand_id
1 'polypeptide(L)'
;MPKSRKVQTPADAAPLLSLARQVRGWADTVLSVAGSATDLGLTLAQGRVRGPAQKAAVAKAGRQLRQWREAAGLTLEELSTAVGLGDAKLISQAEGGLASLPFDLVLRLAGVLGRRDPVPVAMALTRQYNPELWKTLEGLGIGKLAVHGTREREMVNIYRGSDAARELDDARFATVLAFTRQAFESALLLTAPTAAARPEAAAGRSKTRSARPRRADDDPTAAPAGRD
;
A
#
# COMPACT_ATOMS: atom_id res chain seq x y z
N MET A 1 -19.20 37.18 2.60
CA MET A 1 -20.08 36.00 2.81
C MET A 1 -19.27 34.89 3.44
N PRO A 2 -19.58 34.42 4.66
CA PRO A 2 -18.85 33.31 5.26
C PRO A 2 -19.35 31.99 4.66
N LYS A 3 -18.42 31.10 4.30
CA LYS A 3 -18.71 29.78 3.74
C LYS A 3 -19.32 28.89 4.82
N SER A 4 -20.58 28.47 4.64
CA SER A 4 -21.29 27.55 5.54
C SER A 4 -20.51 26.25 5.74
N ARG A 5 -20.23 25.95 7.02
CA ARG A 5 -19.72 24.66 7.48
C ARG A 5 -20.79 23.60 7.18
N LYS A 6 -20.48 22.65 6.28
CA LYS A 6 -21.37 21.53 6.00
C LYS A 6 -21.62 20.76 7.30
N VAL A 7 -22.87 20.74 7.76
CA VAL A 7 -23.34 19.90 8.87
C VAL A 7 -23.29 18.45 8.37
N GLN A 8 -22.53 17.59 9.06
CA GLN A 8 -22.54 16.14 8.80
C GLN A 8 -23.94 15.60 9.13
N THR A 9 -24.58 14.97 8.16
CA THR A 9 -25.93 14.39 8.27
C THR A 9 -25.84 12.96 8.85
N PRO A 10 -26.90 12.40 9.47
CA PRO A 10 -26.87 11.08 10.13
C PRO A 10 -26.47 9.90 9.24
N ALA A 11 -26.58 10.06 7.91
CA ALA A 11 -26.16 9.06 6.93
C ALA A 11 -24.64 8.82 6.92
N ASP A 12 -23.83 9.85 7.20
CA ASP A 12 -22.36 9.71 7.25
C ASP A 12 -21.90 9.01 8.54
N ALA A 13 -22.72 9.04 9.59
CA ALA A 13 -22.45 8.36 10.85
C ALA A 13 -22.87 6.89 10.86
N ALA A 14 -23.73 6.45 9.93
CA ALA A 14 -24.28 5.10 9.91
C ALA A 14 -23.21 3.98 9.78
N PRO A 15 -22.18 4.11 8.93
CA PRO A 15 -21.10 3.12 8.82
C PRO A 15 -20.19 3.09 10.06
N LEU A 16 -19.97 4.25 10.68
CA LEU A 16 -19.20 4.35 11.93
C LEU A 16 -19.97 3.74 13.10
N LEU A 17 -21.29 3.93 13.16
CA LEU A 17 -22.17 3.35 14.17
C LEU A 17 -22.35 1.85 13.99
N SER A 18 -22.35 1.32 12.75
CA SER A 18 -22.35 -0.13 12.53
C SER A 18 -21.01 -0.74 12.93
N LEU A 19 -19.90 -0.12 12.58
CA LEU A 19 -18.57 -0.55 13.03
C LEU A 19 -18.46 -0.52 14.56
N ALA A 20 -18.91 0.56 15.21
CA ALA A 20 -18.89 0.68 16.67
C ALA A 20 -19.74 -0.40 17.36
N ARG A 21 -20.93 -0.72 16.83
CA ARG A 21 -21.75 -1.83 17.33
C ARG A 21 -21.07 -3.18 17.14
N GLN A 22 -20.38 -3.37 16.02
CA GLN A 22 -19.68 -4.60 15.71
C GLN A 22 -18.44 -4.80 16.60
N VAL A 23 -17.68 -3.73 16.85
CA VAL A 23 -16.56 -3.71 17.82
C VAL A 23 -17.06 -3.95 19.25
N ARG A 24 -18.19 -3.33 19.63
CA ARG A 24 -18.82 -3.58 20.93
C ARG A 24 -19.26 -5.04 21.07
N GLY A 25 -19.86 -5.62 20.02
CA GLY A 25 -20.20 -7.04 20.02
C GLY A 25 -18.99 -7.96 20.23
N TRP A 26 -17.80 -7.59 19.73
CA TRP A 26 -16.56 -8.33 20.01
C TRP A 26 -16.07 -8.12 21.44
N ALA A 27 -16.13 -6.89 21.94
CA ALA A 27 -15.76 -6.59 23.33
C ALA A 27 -16.67 -7.33 24.32
N ASP A 28 -17.97 -7.35 24.07
CA ASP A 28 -18.95 -8.11 24.85
C ASP A 28 -18.71 -9.63 24.76
N THR A 29 -18.25 -10.12 23.60
CA THR A 29 -17.81 -11.52 23.44
C THR A 29 -16.57 -11.80 24.28
N VAL A 30 -15.60 -10.89 24.37
CA VAL A 30 -14.40 -11.08 25.21
C VAL A 30 -14.73 -10.96 26.70
N LEU A 31 -15.64 -10.07 27.08
CA LEU A 31 -16.10 -9.88 28.46
C LEU A 31 -16.94 -11.06 28.98
N SER A 32 -17.74 -11.71 28.11
CA SER A 32 -18.47 -12.93 28.50
C SER A 32 -17.57 -14.17 28.59
N VAL A 33 -16.43 -14.16 27.90
CA VAL A 33 -15.44 -15.25 27.87
C VAL A 33 -14.61 -15.37 29.15
N ALA A 34 -14.67 -14.38 30.05
CA ALA A 34 -14.09 -14.50 31.39
C ALA A 34 -14.83 -15.52 32.30
N GLY A 35 -16.00 -16.03 31.87
CA GLY A 35 -16.86 -16.90 32.68
C GLY A 35 -16.61 -18.41 32.57
N SER A 36 -16.35 -18.96 31.37
CA SER A 36 -16.05 -20.40 31.23
C SER A 36 -15.56 -20.75 29.82
N ALA A 37 -14.61 -21.70 29.71
CA ALA A 37 -14.14 -22.22 28.42
C ALA A 37 -15.25 -22.93 27.60
N THR A 38 -16.36 -23.29 28.24
CA THR A 38 -17.55 -23.90 27.62
C THR A 38 -18.39 -22.92 26.83
N ASP A 39 -18.42 -21.63 27.20
CA ASP A 39 -19.23 -20.61 26.52
C ASP A 39 -18.59 -20.08 25.23
N LEU A 40 -17.25 -20.13 25.12
CA LEU A 40 -16.54 -19.98 23.84
C LEU A 40 -17.07 -21.00 22.83
N GLY A 41 -17.19 -22.27 23.22
CA GLY A 41 -17.67 -23.33 22.32
C GLY A 41 -19.11 -23.11 21.83
N LEU A 42 -19.99 -22.55 22.66
CA LEU A 42 -21.40 -22.32 22.35
C LEU A 42 -21.65 -21.07 21.49
N THR A 43 -20.91 -19.98 21.72
CA THR A 43 -20.97 -18.77 20.87
C THR A 43 -20.23 -18.97 19.53
N LEU A 44 -19.14 -19.75 19.52
CA LEU A 44 -18.45 -20.19 18.29
C LEU A 44 -19.30 -21.16 17.44
N ALA A 45 -20.17 -21.97 18.07
CA ALA A 45 -21.08 -22.88 17.36
C ALA A 45 -22.29 -22.18 16.70
N GLN A 46 -22.64 -20.96 17.12
CA GLN A 46 -23.80 -20.22 16.58
C GLN A 46 -23.52 -19.54 15.24
N GLY A 47 -22.25 -19.39 14.83
CA GLY A 47 -21.83 -18.94 13.51
C GLY A 47 -21.94 -20.00 12.41
N ARG A 48 -22.89 -20.93 12.51
CA ARG A 48 -23.12 -21.95 11.47
C ARG A 48 -23.42 -21.25 10.16
N VAL A 49 -22.66 -21.59 9.12
CA VAL A 49 -22.82 -21.01 7.79
C VAL A 49 -24.24 -21.26 7.26
N ARG A 50 -25.05 -20.20 7.14
CA ARG A 50 -26.47 -20.27 6.77
C ARG A 50 -26.62 -20.02 5.27
N GLY A 51 -26.90 -21.10 4.55
CA GLY A 51 -27.22 -21.07 3.12
C GLY A 51 -26.14 -21.71 2.22
N PRO A 52 -26.51 -22.31 1.07
CA PRO A 52 -25.58 -23.01 0.18
C PRO A 52 -24.45 -22.12 -0.35
N ALA A 53 -24.76 -20.86 -0.73
CA ALA A 53 -23.78 -19.91 -1.25
C ALA A 53 -22.76 -19.48 -0.19
N GLN A 54 -23.20 -19.25 1.05
CA GLN A 54 -22.31 -18.91 2.15
C GLN A 54 -21.38 -20.09 2.48
N LYS A 55 -21.90 -21.34 2.45
CA LYS A 55 -21.08 -22.55 2.65
C LYS A 55 -20.02 -22.71 1.57
N ALA A 56 -20.36 -22.48 0.31
CA ALA A 56 -19.40 -22.52 -0.78
C ALA A 56 -18.31 -21.44 -0.64
N ALA A 57 -18.68 -20.22 -0.21
CA ALA A 57 -17.74 -19.13 0.04
C ALA A 57 -16.76 -19.46 1.17
N VAL A 58 -17.27 -19.98 2.30
CA VAL A 58 -16.44 -20.37 3.46
C VAL A 58 -15.55 -21.58 3.13
N ALA A 59 -16.04 -22.54 2.35
CA ALA A 59 -15.22 -23.66 1.86
C ALA A 59 -14.10 -23.19 0.91
N LYS A 60 -14.38 -22.21 0.04
CA LYS A 60 -13.35 -21.59 -0.81
C LYS A 60 -12.31 -20.85 0.04
N ALA A 61 -12.77 -20.13 1.06
CA ALA A 61 -11.91 -19.43 2.02
C ALA A 61 -10.99 -20.38 2.76
N GLY A 62 -11.52 -21.49 3.27
CA GLY A 62 -10.75 -22.51 3.98
C GLY A 62 -9.65 -23.13 3.11
N ARG A 63 -9.96 -23.47 1.85
CA ARG A 63 -8.94 -23.95 0.91
C ARG A 63 -7.84 -22.91 0.66
N GLN A 64 -8.21 -21.64 0.57
CA GLN A 64 -7.25 -20.56 0.34
C GLN A 64 -6.38 -20.29 1.58
N LEU A 65 -6.96 -20.38 2.78
CA LEU A 65 -6.22 -20.32 4.05
C LEU A 65 -5.18 -21.45 4.12
N ARG A 66 -5.58 -22.68 3.77
CA ARG A 66 -4.69 -23.83 3.70
C ARG A 66 -3.54 -23.61 2.71
N GLN A 67 -3.83 -23.13 1.51
CA GLN A 67 -2.81 -22.82 0.51
C GLN A 67 -1.81 -21.78 1.01
N TRP A 68 -2.27 -20.72 1.69
CA TRP A 68 -1.37 -19.73 2.26
C TRP A 68 -0.51 -20.29 3.39
N ARG A 69 -1.07 -21.14 4.25
CA ARG A 69 -0.30 -21.82 5.29
C ARG A 69 0.79 -22.71 4.68
N GLU A 70 0.43 -23.54 3.71
CA GLU A 70 1.37 -24.44 3.02
C GLU A 70 2.45 -23.64 2.25
N ALA A 71 2.07 -22.54 1.60
CA ALA A 71 3.01 -21.65 0.93
C ALA A 71 3.96 -20.92 1.90
N ALA A 72 3.53 -20.71 3.15
CA ALA A 72 4.37 -20.18 4.22
C ALA A 72 5.27 -21.26 4.85
N GLY A 73 5.15 -22.53 4.44
CA GLY A 73 5.92 -23.65 4.98
C GLY A 73 5.51 -24.05 6.40
N LEU A 74 4.30 -23.69 6.83
CA LEU A 74 3.82 -23.93 8.20
C LEU A 74 2.92 -25.17 8.26
N THR A 75 3.10 -25.98 9.31
CA THR A 75 2.13 -26.99 9.73
C THR A 75 0.91 -26.34 10.40
N LEU A 76 -0.16 -27.11 10.58
CA LEU A 76 -1.37 -26.63 11.28
C LEU A 76 -1.05 -26.19 12.71
N GLU A 77 -0.21 -26.97 13.39
CA GLU A 77 0.24 -26.77 14.76
C GLU A 77 1.15 -25.54 14.88
N GLU A 78 2.08 -25.36 13.94
CA GLU A 78 2.94 -24.17 13.89
C GLU A 78 2.12 -22.91 13.62
N LEU A 79 1.18 -22.95 12.67
CA LEU A 79 0.32 -21.80 12.42
C LEU A 79 -0.53 -21.48 13.65
N SER A 80 -1.14 -22.49 14.27
CA SER A 80 -1.93 -22.36 15.50
C SER A 80 -1.13 -21.70 16.61
N THR A 81 0.08 -22.18 16.85
CA THR A 81 1.01 -21.63 17.84
C THR A 81 1.37 -20.18 17.52
N ALA A 82 1.71 -19.90 16.25
CA ALA A 82 2.10 -18.56 15.80
C ALA A 82 0.97 -17.53 15.95
N VAL A 83 -0.29 -17.95 15.83
CA VAL A 83 -1.44 -17.07 16.07
C VAL A 83 -1.95 -17.12 17.51
N GLY A 84 -1.32 -17.87 18.42
CA GLY A 84 -1.71 -17.94 19.83
C GLY A 84 -3.02 -18.70 20.06
N LEU A 85 -3.31 -19.71 19.24
CA LEU A 85 -4.34 -20.71 19.49
C LEU A 85 -3.68 -21.93 20.12
N GLY A 86 -4.06 -22.28 21.35
CA GLY A 86 -3.49 -23.41 22.08
C GLY A 86 -3.70 -24.78 21.42
N ASP A 87 -4.61 -24.88 20.44
CA ASP A 87 -4.82 -26.07 19.61
C ASP A 87 -5.15 -25.73 18.15
N ALA A 88 -4.84 -26.65 17.24
CA ALA A 88 -5.05 -26.48 15.81
C ALA A 88 -6.49 -26.75 15.34
N LYS A 89 -7.43 -27.05 16.24
CA LYS A 89 -8.78 -27.51 15.88
C LYS A 89 -9.56 -26.43 15.16
N LEU A 90 -9.46 -25.18 15.63
CA LEU A 90 -10.13 -24.04 15.02
C LEU A 90 -9.57 -23.75 13.61
N ILE A 91 -8.24 -23.78 13.44
CA ILE A 91 -7.61 -23.61 12.12
C ILE A 91 -8.00 -24.74 11.17
N SER A 92 -7.97 -26.00 11.64
CA SER A 92 -8.40 -27.16 10.86
C SER A 92 -9.86 -27.05 10.40
N GLN A 93 -10.76 -26.62 11.30
CA GLN A 93 -12.16 -26.38 10.95
C GLN A 93 -12.33 -25.20 9.98
N ALA A 94 -11.55 -24.14 10.14
CA ALA A 94 -11.58 -23.00 9.23
C ALA A 94 -11.06 -23.37 7.83
N GLU A 95 -9.98 -24.15 7.73
CA GLU A 95 -9.45 -24.70 6.47
C GLU A 95 -10.43 -25.67 5.80
N GLY A 96 -11.19 -26.44 6.60
CA GLY A 96 -12.28 -27.29 6.13
C GLY A 96 -13.55 -26.52 5.73
N GLY A 97 -13.59 -25.20 5.97
CA GLY A 97 -14.78 -24.37 5.71
C GLY A 97 -15.94 -24.63 6.67
N LEU A 98 -15.65 -25.19 7.85
CA LEU A 98 -16.62 -25.60 8.86
C LEU A 98 -16.80 -24.56 9.97
N ALA A 99 -15.85 -23.62 10.10
CA ALA A 99 -15.89 -22.56 11.12
C ALA A 99 -15.64 -21.17 10.49
N SER A 100 -16.33 -20.17 11.04
CA SER A 100 -16.00 -18.75 10.81
C SER A 100 -14.84 -18.33 11.71
N LEU A 101 -14.02 -17.37 11.24
CA LEU A 101 -12.92 -16.82 12.03
C LEU A 101 -13.31 -15.46 12.64
N PRO A 102 -13.10 -15.24 13.95
CA PRO A 102 -13.26 -13.92 14.55
C PRO A 102 -12.22 -12.96 13.95
N PHE A 103 -12.57 -11.67 13.94
CA PHE A 103 -11.79 -10.67 13.21
C PHE A 103 -10.37 -10.48 13.77
N ASP A 104 -10.19 -10.58 15.08
CA ASP A 104 -8.87 -10.51 15.71
C ASP A 104 -7.96 -11.66 15.21
N LEU A 105 -8.52 -12.87 15.06
CA LEU A 105 -7.80 -14.02 14.54
C LEU A 105 -7.47 -13.84 13.06
N VAL A 106 -8.37 -13.23 12.27
CA VAL A 106 -8.07 -12.83 10.88
C VAL A 106 -6.86 -11.89 10.83
N LEU A 107 -6.75 -10.92 11.74
CA LEU A 107 -5.61 -10.01 11.81
C LEU A 107 -4.31 -10.73 12.21
N ARG A 108 -4.38 -11.63 13.20
CA ARG A 108 -3.24 -12.46 13.61
C ARG A 108 -2.74 -13.34 12.47
N LEU A 109 -3.66 -14.03 11.79
CA LEU A 109 -3.38 -14.86 10.61
C LEU A 109 -2.76 -14.04 9.48
N ALA A 110 -3.27 -12.84 9.23
CA ALA A 110 -2.71 -11.94 8.22
C ALA A 110 -1.26 -11.54 8.54
N GLY A 111 -0.95 -11.29 9.82
CA GLY A 111 0.41 -11.00 10.27
C GLY A 111 1.39 -12.16 10.05
N VAL A 112 0.95 -13.39 10.33
CA VAL A 112 1.78 -14.59 10.18
C VAL A 112 1.94 -15.00 8.71
N LEU A 113 0.82 -15.09 7.98
CA LEU A 113 0.80 -15.59 6.59
C LEU A 113 1.26 -14.53 5.59
N GLY A 114 1.07 -13.24 5.90
CA GLY A 114 1.43 -12.12 5.05
C GLY A 114 2.84 -11.60 5.28
N ARG A 115 3.83 -12.47 5.53
CA ARG A 115 5.22 -12.17 5.93
C ARG A 115 5.82 -10.88 5.34
N ARG A 116 5.54 -10.59 4.06
CA ARG A 116 5.95 -9.35 3.37
C ARG A 116 4.90 -8.24 3.44
N ASP A 117 3.63 -8.58 3.23
CA ASP A 117 2.52 -7.63 3.26
C ASP A 117 1.25 -8.28 3.87
N PRO A 118 0.88 -7.94 5.12
CA PRO A 118 -0.29 -8.53 5.78
C PRO A 118 -1.62 -7.95 5.28
N VAL A 119 -1.61 -6.77 4.64
CA VAL A 119 -2.83 -6.06 4.26
C VAL A 119 -3.68 -6.83 3.24
N PRO A 120 -3.15 -7.41 2.15
CA PRO A 120 -3.95 -8.18 1.19
C PRO A 120 -4.54 -9.42 1.83
N VAL A 121 -3.78 -10.07 2.73
CA VAL A 121 -4.22 -11.27 3.44
C VAL A 121 -5.37 -10.91 4.38
N ALA A 122 -5.23 -9.85 5.18
CA ALA A 122 -6.30 -9.34 6.05
C ALA A 122 -7.56 -8.99 5.26
N MET A 123 -7.41 -8.26 4.14
CA MET A 123 -8.54 -7.90 3.28
C MET A 123 -9.22 -9.13 2.66
N ALA A 124 -8.44 -10.12 2.22
CA ALA A 124 -8.98 -11.32 1.61
C ALA A 124 -9.69 -12.22 2.63
N LEU A 125 -9.08 -12.45 3.80
CA LEU A 125 -9.71 -13.18 4.90
C LEU A 125 -10.96 -12.47 5.43
N THR A 126 -10.93 -11.14 5.54
CA THR A 126 -12.10 -10.36 5.98
C THR A 126 -13.24 -10.48 4.98
N ARG A 127 -12.97 -10.34 3.66
CA ARG A 127 -13.96 -10.55 2.60
C ARG A 127 -14.63 -11.92 2.67
N GLN A 128 -13.84 -12.94 3.00
CA GLN A 128 -14.26 -14.32 2.94
C GLN A 128 -14.99 -14.79 4.21
N TYR A 129 -14.47 -14.46 5.40
CA TYR A 129 -15.04 -14.90 6.67
C TYR A 129 -16.03 -13.89 7.27
N ASN A 130 -15.93 -12.61 6.92
CA ASN A 130 -16.72 -11.53 7.52
C ASN A 130 -17.25 -10.54 6.43
N PRO A 131 -18.14 -10.99 5.52
CA PRO A 131 -18.56 -10.19 4.37
C PRO A 131 -19.32 -8.90 4.72
N GLU A 132 -20.12 -8.90 5.79
CA GLU A 132 -20.82 -7.69 6.25
C GLU A 132 -19.86 -6.66 6.86
N LEU A 133 -18.82 -7.13 7.57
CA LEU A 133 -17.74 -6.26 8.02
C LEU A 133 -17.05 -5.62 6.83
N TRP A 134 -16.71 -6.43 5.82
CA TRP A 134 -16.05 -5.94 4.62
C TRP A 134 -16.84 -4.83 3.93
N LYS A 135 -18.16 -5.00 3.76
CA LYS A 135 -19.04 -3.95 3.20
C LYS A 135 -18.98 -2.65 4.01
N THR A 136 -18.94 -2.76 5.33
CA THR A 136 -18.81 -1.60 6.23
C THR A 136 -17.45 -0.90 6.03
N LEU A 137 -16.35 -1.65 5.96
CA LEU A 137 -15.00 -1.10 5.74
C LEU A 137 -14.86 -0.46 4.35
N GLU A 138 -15.48 -1.03 3.33
CA GLU A 138 -15.58 -0.45 1.98
C GLU A 138 -16.36 0.87 1.99
N GLY A 139 -17.50 0.91 2.69
CA GLY A 139 -18.29 2.14 2.88
C GLY A 139 -17.51 3.26 3.58
N LEU A 140 -16.57 2.89 4.46
CA LEU A 140 -15.64 3.81 5.13
C LEU A 140 -14.41 4.17 4.27
N GLY A 141 -14.24 3.57 3.10
CA GLY A 141 -13.13 3.84 2.19
C GLY A 141 -11.81 3.14 2.55
N ILE A 142 -11.80 2.22 3.52
CA ILE A 142 -10.59 1.50 3.96
C ILE A 142 -10.03 0.65 2.81
N GLY A 143 -10.90 0.07 1.98
CA GLY A 143 -10.50 -0.63 0.76
C GLY A 143 -9.74 0.25 -0.23
N LYS A 144 -10.13 1.52 -0.36
CA LYS A 144 -9.47 2.50 -1.23
C LYS A 144 -8.12 2.91 -0.64
N LEU A 145 -8.04 3.15 0.67
CA LEU A 145 -6.77 3.49 1.34
C LEU A 145 -5.71 2.40 1.17
N ALA A 146 -6.10 1.13 1.26
CA ALA A 146 -5.18 0.01 1.07
C ALA A 146 -4.62 -0.07 -0.36
N VAL A 147 -5.38 0.37 -1.37
CA VAL A 147 -5.00 0.32 -2.79
C VAL A 147 -4.18 1.56 -3.20
N HIS A 148 -4.48 2.74 -2.63
CA HIS A 148 -3.77 3.98 -2.96
C HIS A 148 -2.30 4.01 -2.46
N GLY A 149 -1.91 3.14 -1.54
CA GLY A 149 -0.54 3.04 -1.04
C GLY A 149 0.35 2.00 -1.73
N THR A 150 0.04 1.56 -2.96
CA THR A 150 0.73 0.39 -3.55
C THR A 150 2.23 0.62 -3.71
N ARG A 151 2.67 1.82 -4.11
CA ARG A 151 4.11 2.14 -4.28
C ARG A 151 4.83 2.22 -2.94
N GLU A 152 4.19 2.84 -1.95
CA GLU A 152 4.68 2.97 -0.58
C GLU A 152 4.81 1.58 0.06
N ARG A 153 3.88 0.69 -0.23
CA ARG A 153 3.90 -0.69 0.25
C ARG A 153 5.03 -1.50 -0.37
N GLU A 154 5.31 -1.37 -1.66
CA GLU A 154 6.51 -2.00 -2.27
C GLU A 154 7.78 -1.63 -1.50
N MET A 155 7.94 -0.36 -1.13
CA MET A 155 9.08 0.09 -0.34
C MET A 155 9.11 -0.54 1.07
N VAL A 156 7.97 -0.55 1.77
CA VAL A 156 7.86 -1.18 3.10
C VAL A 156 8.07 -2.69 3.04
N ASN A 157 7.68 -3.34 1.95
CA ASN A 157 7.82 -4.78 1.74
C ASN A 157 9.30 -5.20 1.60
N ILE A 158 10.19 -4.32 1.12
CA ILE A 158 11.64 -4.55 1.12
C ILE A 158 12.13 -4.78 2.56
N TYR A 159 11.74 -3.90 3.49
CA TYR A 159 12.06 -4.03 4.90
C TYR A 159 11.42 -5.28 5.52
N ARG A 160 10.11 -5.47 5.33
CA ARG A 160 9.38 -6.65 5.86
C ARG A 160 9.81 -7.98 5.24
N GLY A 161 10.46 -7.96 4.09
CA GLY A 161 11.00 -9.18 3.47
C GLY A 161 12.28 -9.67 4.12
N SER A 162 12.95 -8.85 4.94
CA SER A 162 14.26 -9.15 5.51
C SER A 162 14.15 -9.59 6.97
N ASP A 163 14.44 -10.85 7.27
CA ASP A 163 14.52 -11.32 8.66
C ASP A 163 15.70 -10.67 9.38
N ALA A 164 16.83 -10.49 8.69
CA ALA A 164 17.99 -9.80 9.22
C ALA A 164 17.67 -8.35 9.65
N ALA A 165 16.74 -7.69 8.95
CA ALA A 165 16.31 -6.33 9.31
C ALA A 165 15.48 -6.28 10.60
N ARG A 166 14.80 -7.38 10.98
CA ARG A 166 13.99 -7.48 12.20
C ARG A 166 14.83 -7.73 13.46
N GLU A 167 16.03 -8.30 13.28
CA GLU A 167 16.98 -8.60 14.35
C GLU A 167 17.99 -7.45 14.60
N LEU A 168 17.78 -6.31 13.94
CA LEU A 168 18.60 -5.12 14.16
C LEU A 168 18.22 -4.48 15.51
N ASP A 169 19.23 -4.18 16.31
CA ASP A 169 19.06 -3.23 17.40
C ASP A 169 18.91 -1.81 16.87
N ASP A 170 18.51 -0.88 17.75
CA ASP A 170 18.20 0.50 17.38
C ASP A 170 19.37 1.21 16.69
N ALA A 171 20.61 0.95 17.12
CA ALA A 171 21.81 1.58 16.56
C ALA A 171 22.09 1.08 15.13
N ARG A 172 22.02 -0.24 14.92
CA ARG A 172 22.17 -0.84 13.60
C ARG A 172 21.00 -0.45 12.69
N PHE A 173 19.78 -0.41 13.20
CA PHE A 173 18.61 0.06 12.45
C PHE A 173 18.76 1.51 12.00
N ALA A 174 19.20 2.40 12.88
CA ALA A 174 19.45 3.81 12.56
C ALA A 174 20.50 3.95 11.44
N THR A 175 21.54 3.11 11.46
CA THR A 175 22.58 3.08 10.44
C THR A 175 22.01 2.67 9.07
N VAL A 176 21.24 1.58 9.03
CA VAL A 176 20.58 1.10 7.81
C VAL A 176 19.60 2.17 7.28
N LEU A 177 18.82 2.80 8.16
CA LEU A 177 17.87 3.85 7.78
C LEU A 177 18.57 5.07 7.17
N ALA A 178 19.68 5.52 7.77
CA ALA A 178 20.46 6.64 7.25
C ALA A 178 21.03 6.32 5.85
N PHE A 179 21.59 5.12 5.68
CA PHE A 179 22.06 4.65 4.38
C PHE A 179 20.93 4.58 3.35
N THR A 180 19.78 4.00 3.69
CA THR A 180 18.63 3.89 2.77
C THR A 180 18.13 5.26 2.35
N ARG A 181 18.10 6.27 3.24
CA ARG A 181 17.74 7.64 2.89
C ARG A 181 18.69 8.22 1.84
N GLN A 182 19.99 8.11 2.06
CA GLN A 182 20.99 8.61 1.11
C GLN A 182 20.97 7.86 -0.22
N ALA A 183 20.77 6.54 -0.20
CA ALA A 183 20.64 5.73 -1.41
C ALA A 183 19.38 6.10 -2.19
N PHE A 184 18.27 6.37 -1.51
CA PHE A 184 17.03 6.81 -2.13
C PHE A 184 17.17 8.20 -2.78
N GLU A 185 17.76 9.16 -2.08
CA GLU A 185 18.09 10.48 -2.66
C GLU A 185 18.99 10.36 -3.90
N SER A 186 19.99 9.49 -3.84
CA SER A 186 20.87 9.22 -4.99
C SER A 186 20.11 8.61 -6.16
N ALA A 187 19.21 7.66 -5.91
CA ALA A 187 18.35 7.09 -6.95
C ALA A 187 17.43 8.14 -7.58
N LEU A 188 16.89 9.07 -6.78
CA LEU A 188 16.09 10.19 -7.30
C LEU A 188 16.91 11.08 -8.25
N LEU A 189 18.17 11.38 -7.92
CA LEU A 189 19.06 12.14 -8.79
C LEU A 189 19.29 11.44 -10.14
N LEU A 190 19.40 10.11 -10.16
CA LEU A 190 19.51 9.33 -11.41
C LEU A 190 18.24 9.36 -12.26
N THR A 191 17.07 9.49 -11.62
CA THR A 191 15.78 9.58 -12.31
C THR A 191 15.39 11.00 -12.69
N ALA A 192 16.18 12.01 -12.30
CA ALA A 192 15.92 13.39 -12.66
C ALA A 192 15.93 13.49 -14.19
N PRO A 193 14.89 14.07 -14.83
CA PRO A 193 14.85 14.19 -16.27
C PRO A 193 16.09 14.98 -16.71
N THR A 194 16.95 14.34 -17.52
CA THR A 194 18.06 15.02 -18.18
C THR A 194 17.46 16.22 -18.87
N ALA A 195 17.84 17.44 -18.45
CA ALA A 195 17.39 18.66 -19.07
C ALA A 195 17.46 18.47 -20.59
N ALA A 196 16.30 18.56 -21.24
CA ALA A 196 16.11 18.24 -22.65
C ALA A 196 17.32 18.70 -23.45
N ALA A 197 17.87 17.79 -24.27
CA ALA A 197 18.92 18.09 -25.22
C ALA A 197 18.66 19.47 -25.82
N ARG A 198 19.53 20.44 -25.50
CA ARG A 198 19.47 21.77 -26.10
C ARG A 198 19.39 21.55 -27.61
N PRO A 199 18.40 22.13 -28.31
CA PRO A 199 18.42 22.08 -29.75
C PRO A 199 19.62 22.91 -30.22
N GLU A 200 20.71 22.24 -30.58
CA GLU A 200 21.81 22.80 -31.34
C GLU A 200 21.33 23.01 -32.79
N ALA A 201 20.40 23.94 -32.99
CA ALA A 201 19.85 24.26 -34.31
C ALA A 201 19.16 25.63 -34.35
N ALA A 202 19.84 26.71 -33.94
CA ALA A 202 19.40 28.07 -34.25
C ALA A 202 20.56 29.09 -34.20
N ALA A 203 21.61 28.87 -34.98
CA ALA A 203 22.53 29.94 -35.39
C ALA A 203 22.83 29.82 -36.89
N GLY A 204 21.75 29.80 -37.68
CA GLY A 204 21.81 29.90 -39.12
C GLY A 204 22.13 31.34 -39.55
N ARG A 205 23.29 31.50 -40.20
CA ARG A 205 23.52 32.35 -41.38
C ARG A 205 23.12 33.82 -41.24
N SER A 206 24.05 34.62 -40.70
CA SER A 206 24.13 36.05 -41.04
C SER A 206 24.53 36.20 -42.52
N LYS A 207 23.65 36.85 -43.29
CA LYS A 207 23.80 37.15 -44.71
C LYS A 207 24.90 38.19 -44.93
N THR A 208 26.07 37.79 -45.43
CA THR A 208 26.97 38.71 -46.12
C THR A 208 26.51 38.82 -47.57
N ARG A 209 25.53 39.70 -47.86
CA ARG A 209 25.32 40.21 -49.22
C ARG A 209 26.32 41.34 -49.43
N SER A 210 27.31 41.10 -50.28
CA SER A 210 28.26 42.10 -50.74
C SER A 210 27.52 43.23 -51.45
N ALA A 211 27.57 44.42 -50.87
CA ALA A 211 27.19 45.65 -51.54
C ALA A 211 28.46 46.25 -52.16
N ARG A 212 28.55 46.16 -53.49
CA ARG A 212 29.53 46.85 -54.34
C ARG A 212 29.37 48.37 -54.20
N PRO A 213 30.42 49.16 -53.94
CA PRO A 213 30.31 50.60 -54.09
C PRO A 213 30.47 50.97 -55.57
N ARG A 214 29.45 51.62 -56.14
CA ARG A 214 29.61 52.50 -57.31
C ARG A 214 30.18 53.82 -56.78
N ARG A 215 31.36 54.22 -57.22
CA ARG A 215 31.75 55.64 -57.23
C ARG A 215 31.85 56.05 -58.68
N ALA A 216 31.08 57.09 -58.99
CA ALA A 216 31.11 57.81 -60.24
C ALA A 216 32.41 58.62 -60.32
N ASP A 217 32.86 58.77 -61.55
CA ASP A 217 33.92 59.64 -62.03
C ASP A 217 33.71 61.10 -61.58
N ASP A 218 34.80 61.84 -61.32
CA ASP A 218 35.15 63.02 -62.12
C ASP A 218 36.40 63.76 -61.59
N ASP A 219 37.35 63.86 -62.52
CA ASP A 219 38.32 64.90 -62.82
C ASP A 219 39.73 64.96 -62.17
N PRO A 220 40.80 65.09 -63.00
CA PRO A 220 42.19 65.26 -62.58
C PRO A 220 42.62 66.74 -62.63
N THR A 221 43.90 66.97 -62.31
CA THR A 221 44.70 68.20 -62.56
C THR A 221 45.00 69.04 -61.31
N ALA A 222 46.24 68.95 -60.83
CA ALA A 222 47.20 70.07 -60.81
C ALA A 222 48.38 69.75 -59.88
N ALA A 223 49.58 69.78 -60.46
CA ALA A 223 50.86 69.80 -59.74
C ALA A 223 51.00 71.07 -58.88
N PRO A 224 52.00 71.10 -58.00
CA PRO A 224 52.96 72.17 -58.17
C PRO A 224 54.42 71.69 -58.14
N ALA A 225 55.20 72.36 -58.99
CA ALA A 225 56.65 72.38 -58.96
C ALA A 225 57.15 73.21 -57.77
N GLY A 226 58.28 72.80 -57.18
CA GLY A 226 59.05 73.59 -56.23
C GLY A 226 60.36 72.88 -55.89
N ARG A 227 61.44 73.34 -56.52
CA ARG A 227 62.82 72.89 -56.34
C ARG A 227 63.36 73.38 -54.99
N ASP A 228 64.30 72.62 -54.43
CA ASP A 228 65.67 73.05 -54.14
C ASP A 228 66.62 71.84 -54.29
#